data_AF-A5JYU1-F1
#
_entry.id   AF-A5JYU1-F1
#
_cell.length_a   1.000
_cell.length_b   1.000
_cell.length_c   1.000
_cell.angle_alpha   90.00
_cell.angle_beta   90.00
_cell.angle_gamma   90.00
#
_symmetry.space_group_name_H-M   'P 1'
#
loop_
_entity.id
_entity.type
_entity.pdbx_description
1 polymer ?
#
loop_
_entity_poly.entity_id
_entity_poly.type
_entity_poly.pdbx_seq_one_letter_code
_entity_poly.pdbx_strand_id
1 'polypeptide(L)'
;MSKEEPSLKSERRKCYEARDQYAACIDKFLSQGKSEKEATNSCRSERKNFDGNCPTSWVNHFIRKDQFERYKKTLAAQGVNIADHNALND
;
A
#
# COMPACT_ATOMS: atom_id res chain seq x y z
N MET A 1 -24.35 8.40 -6.49
CA MET A 1 -23.19 8.23 -7.39
C MET A 1 -22.60 6.85 -7.15
N SER A 2 -23.07 5.87 -7.91
CA SER A 2 -22.70 4.47 -7.78
C SER A 2 -21.31 4.27 -8.38
N LYS A 3 -20.27 4.11 -7.55
CA LYS A 3 -18.98 3.64 -8.04
C LYS A 3 -19.13 2.14 -8.28
N GLU A 4 -19.30 1.76 -9.54
CA GLU A 4 -19.47 0.37 -9.97
C GLU A 4 -18.31 -0.49 -9.45
N GLU A 5 -18.64 -1.63 -8.85
CA GLU A 5 -17.72 -2.71 -8.54
C GLU A 5 -17.12 -3.24 -9.86
N PRO A 6 -15.79 -3.36 -9.99
CA PRO A 6 -15.12 -3.72 -11.23
C PRO A 6 -15.40 -5.20 -11.51
N SER A 7 -16.45 -5.44 -12.28
CA SER A 7 -16.96 -6.76 -12.63
C SER A 7 -16.04 -7.48 -13.65
N LEU A 8 -15.12 -6.79 -14.32
CA LEU A 8 -14.31 -7.37 -15.39
C LEU A 8 -12.93 -7.82 -14.88
N LYS A 9 -12.55 -9.09 -15.14
CA LYS A 9 -11.21 -9.64 -14.85
C LYS A 9 -10.07 -8.73 -15.38
N SER A 10 -10.29 -8.09 -16.54
CA SER A 10 -9.34 -7.15 -17.15
C SER A 10 -9.15 -5.88 -16.31
N GLU A 11 -10.21 -5.34 -15.71
CA GLU A 11 -10.15 -4.16 -14.85
C GLU A 11 -9.47 -4.47 -13.51
N ARG A 12 -9.73 -5.66 -12.95
CA ARG A 12 -9.01 -6.15 -11.76
C ARG A 12 -7.50 -6.28 -12.02
N ARG A 13 -7.10 -6.72 -13.21
CA ARG A 13 -5.68 -6.78 -13.59
C ARG A 13 -5.05 -5.39 -13.62
N LYS A 14 -5.69 -4.42 -14.28
CA LYS A 14 -5.22 -3.02 -14.32
C LYS A 14 -5.11 -2.43 -12.92
N CYS A 15 -6.07 -2.73 -12.05
CA CYS A 15 -6.04 -2.31 -10.66
C CYS A 15 -4.81 -2.85 -9.90
N TYR A 16 -4.49 -4.15 -10.05
CA TYR A 16 -3.31 -4.75 -9.42
C TYR A 16 -2.00 -4.23 -10.01
N GLU A 17 -1.94 -3.97 -11.32
CA GLU A 17 -0.77 -3.33 -11.94
C GLU A 17 -0.54 -1.92 -11.38
N ALA A 18 -1.59 -1.11 -11.26
CA ALA A 18 -1.50 0.23 -10.67
C ALA A 18 -1.12 0.18 -9.18
N ARG A 19 -1.62 -0.81 -8.44
CA ARG A 19 -1.22 -1.08 -7.04
C ARG A 19 0.27 -1.35 -6.94
N ASP A 20 0.78 -2.26 -7.76
CA ASP A 20 2.16 -2.71 -7.68
C ASP A 20 3.13 -1.60 -8.10
N GLN A 21 2.75 -0.77 -9.08
CA GLN A 21 3.49 0.44 -9.44
C GLN A 21 3.55 1.45 -8.29
N TYR A 22 2.44 1.71 -7.62
CA TYR A 22 2.40 2.60 -6.45
C TYR A 22 3.27 2.05 -5.31
N ALA A 23 3.12 0.77 -4.96
CA ALA A 23 3.90 0.13 -3.90
C ALA A 23 5.41 0.15 -4.20
N ALA A 24 5.81 -0.18 -5.43
CA ALA A 24 7.21 -0.13 -5.86
C ALA A 24 7.78 1.30 -5.81
N CYS A 25 6.98 2.31 -6.16
CA CYS A 25 7.39 3.70 -6.04
C CYS A 25 7.65 4.09 -4.57
N ILE A 26 6.74 3.72 -3.66
CA ILE A 26 6.92 3.99 -2.22
C ILE A 26 8.17 3.30 -1.71
N ASP A 27 8.34 2.01 -2.00
CA ASP A 27 9.49 1.21 -1.57
C ASP A 27 10.81 1.81 -2.05
N LYS A 28 10.88 2.23 -3.31
CA LYS A 28 12.07 2.90 -3.89
C LYS A 28 12.47 4.17 -3.13
N PHE A 29 11.51 4.98 -2.69
CA PHE A 29 11.84 6.21 -1.95
C PHE A 29 12.16 5.93 -0.49
N LEU A 30 11.50 4.95 0.13
CA LEU A 30 11.85 4.50 1.49
C LEU A 30 13.26 3.90 1.52
N SER A 31 13.64 3.11 0.51
CA SER A 31 15.00 2.53 0.41
C SER A 31 16.07 3.59 0.17
N GLN A 32 15.70 4.78 -0.32
CA GLN A 32 16.57 5.95 -0.43
C GLN A 32 16.67 6.74 0.90
N GLY A 33 16.05 6.26 1.97
CA GLY A 33 16.05 6.92 3.28
C GLY A 33 15.05 8.07 3.40
N LYS A 34 14.11 8.22 2.46
CA LYS A 34 13.05 9.23 2.57
C LYS A 34 11.99 8.80 3.57
N SER A 35 11.33 9.78 4.19
CA SER A 35 10.17 9.52 5.04
C SER A 35 8.97 9.03 4.22
N GLU A 36 8.02 8.34 4.86
CA GLU A 36 6.79 7.88 4.21
C GLU A 36 5.98 9.03 3.59
N LYS A 37 6.00 10.21 4.22
CA LYS A 37 5.36 11.41 3.70
C LYS A 37 6.02 11.90 2.41
N GLU A 38 7.35 11.90 2.34
CA GLU A 38 8.09 12.28 1.14
C GLU A 38 7.94 11.26 0.01
N ALA A 39 7.96 9.97 0.34
CA ALA A 39 7.68 8.90 -0.60
C ALA A 39 6.27 9.05 -1.19
N THR A 40 5.25 9.25 -0.36
CA THR A 40 3.87 9.48 -0.79
C THR A 40 3.75 10.73 -1.68
N ASN A 41 4.43 11.81 -1.31
CA ASN A 41 4.45 13.04 -2.10
C ASN A 41 5.13 12.86 -3.46
N SER A 42 6.18 12.04 -3.52
CA SER A 42 6.93 11.73 -4.74
C SER A 42 6.14 10.79 -5.67
N CYS A 43 5.35 9.87 -5.09
CA CYS A 43 4.53 8.88 -5.81
C CYS A 43 3.09 9.34 -6.07
N ARG A 44 2.84 10.66 -6.12
CA ARG A 44 1.50 11.21 -6.33
C ARG A 44 0.91 10.87 -7.69
N SER A 45 1.74 10.68 -8.70
CA SER A 45 1.29 10.31 -10.06
C SER A 45 0.73 8.89 -10.07
N GLU A 46 1.50 7.96 -9.51
CA GLU A 46 1.15 6.55 -9.34
C GLU A 46 -0.06 6.41 -8.42
N ARG A 47 -0.16 7.25 -7.38
CA ARG A 47 -1.34 7.28 -6.51
C ARG A 47 -2.61 7.66 -7.27
N LYS A 48 -2.56 8.70 -8.11
CA LYS A 48 -3.70 9.09 -8.96
C LYS A 48 -4.09 7.98 -9.93
N ASN A 49 -3.09 7.31 -10.52
CA ASN A 49 -3.32 6.17 -11.40
C ASN A 49 -4.02 5.03 -10.64
N PHE A 50 -3.57 4.73 -9.42
CA PHE A 50 -4.18 3.72 -8.57
C PHE A 50 -5.62 4.09 -8.15
N ASP A 51 -5.86 5.32 -7.73
CA ASP A 51 -7.21 5.82 -7.39
C ASP A 51 -8.17 5.80 -8.59
N GLY A 52 -7.66 5.95 -9.81
CA GLY A 52 -8.46 5.95 -11.05
C GLY A 52 -8.72 4.57 -11.64
N ASN A 53 -7.82 3.60 -11.43
CA ASN A 53 -7.95 2.23 -11.96
C ASN A 53 -8.52 1.23 -10.97
N CYS A 54 -8.71 1.62 -9.70
CA CYS A 54 -9.23 0.76 -8.65
C CYS A 54 -10.42 1.37 -7.92
N PRO A 55 -11.31 0.53 -7.37
CA PRO A 55 -12.34 0.99 -6.44
C PRO A 55 -11.70 1.62 -5.21
N THR A 56 -12.28 2.72 -4.73
CA THR A 56 -11.78 3.44 -3.55
C THR A 56 -11.72 2.53 -2.31
N SER A 57 -12.66 1.59 -2.15
CA SER A 57 -12.66 0.59 -1.07
C SER A 57 -11.41 -0.32 -1.13
N TRP A 58 -11.05 -0.77 -2.33
CA TRP A 58 -9.87 -1.59 -2.57
C TRP A 58 -8.58 -0.81 -2.35
N VAL A 59 -8.49 0.42 -2.86
CA VAL A 59 -7.31 1.28 -2.69
C VAL A 59 -6.97 1.47 -1.22
N ASN A 60 -7.94 1.86 -0.40
CA ASN A 60 -7.74 2.07 1.03
C ASN A 60 -7.35 0.77 1.75
N HIS A 61 -7.92 -0.36 1.36
CA HIS A 61 -7.55 -1.66 1.91
C HIS A 61 -6.10 -2.03 1.56
N PHE A 62 -5.70 -1.89 0.30
CA PHE A 62 -4.35 -2.22 -0.14
C PHE A 62 -3.29 -1.32 0.49
N ILE A 63 -3.54 -0.01 0.60
CA ILE A 63 -2.59 0.91 1.24
C ILE A 63 -2.35 0.52 2.70
N ARG A 64 -3.43 0.29 3.46
CA ARG A 64 -3.32 -0.13 4.87
C ARG A 64 -2.59 -1.46 5.00
N LYS A 65 -2.91 -2.43 4.15
CA LYS A 65 -2.23 -3.73 4.14
C LYS A 65 -0.74 -3.57 3.85
N ASP A 66 -0.38 -2.79 2.84
CA ASP A 66 1.00 -2.57 2.41
C ASP A 66 1.83 -1.82 3.48
N GLN A 67 1.24 -0.81 4.14
CA GLN A 67 1.82 -0.16 5.32
C GLN A 67 2.06 -1.14 6.46
N PHE A 68 1.07 -1.97 6.79
CA PHE A 68 1.19 -2.96 7.84
C PHE A 68 2.27 -3.99 7.54
N GLU A 69 2.32 -4.55 6.32
CA GLU A 69 3.36 -5.50 5.93
C GLU A 69 4.76 -4.88 5.97
N ARG A 70 4.92 -3.61 5.57
CA ARG A 70 6.20 -2.89 5.76
C ARG A 70 6.56 -2.72 7.22
N TYR A 71 5.61 -2.27 8.05
CA TYR A 71 5.83 -2.14 9.49
C TYR A 71 6.24 -3.47 10.13
N LYS A 72 5.57 -4.56 9.75
CA LYS A 72 5.92 -5.90 10.20
C LYS A 72 7.36 -6.29 9.83
N LYS A 73 7.76 -6.01 8.58
CA LYS A 73 9.14 -6.27 8.12
C LYS A 73 10.16 -5.44 8.91
N THR A 74 9.87 -4.16 9.17
CA THR A 74 10.73 -3.29 9.97
C THR A 74 10.90 -3.80 11.41
N LEU A 75 9.81 -4.16 12.06
CA LEU A 75 9.83 -4.75 13.41
C LEU A 75 10.58 -6.09 13.44
N ALA A 76 10.36 -6.96 12.45
CA ALA A 76 11.09 -8.22 12.34
C ALA A 76 12.60 -7.98 12.15
N ALA A 77 12.99 -6.98 11.35
CA ALA A 77 14.39 -6.57 11.21
C ALA A 77 14.98 -6.00 12.51
N GLN A 78 14.16 -5.43 13.38
CA GLN A 78 14.54 -4.99 14.73
C GLN A 78 14.51 -6.12 15.77
N GLY A 79 14.18 -7.36 15.37
CA GLY A 79 14.10 -8.52 16.26
C GLY A 79 12.81 -8.62 17.08
N VAL A 80 11.79 -7.80 16.78
CA VAL A 80 10.49 -7.82 17.46
C VAL A 80 9.59 -8.90 16.84
N ASN A 81 9.14 -9.86 17.65
CA ASN A 81 8.22 -10.90 17.21
C ASN A 81 6.76 -10.42 17.36
N ILE A 82 6.11 -10.10 16.24
CA ILE A 82 4.73 -9.57 16.22
C ILE A 82 3.66 -10.65 16.46
N ALA A 83 4.06 -11.92 16.49
CA ALA A 83 3.16 -13.02 16.89
C ALA A 83 3.07 -13.18 18.42
N ASP A 84 3.84 -12.40 19.18
CA ASP A 84 3.72 -12.36 20.62
C ASP A 84 2.46 -11.55 21.00
N HIS A 85 1.44 -12.27 21.48
CA HIS A 85 0.13 -11.73 21.84
C HIS A 85 0.20 -10.68 22.99
N ASN A 86 1.37 -10.51 23.62
CA ASN A 86 1.63 -9.51 24.64
C ASN A 86 2.01 -8.13 24.09
N ALA A 87 2.26 -7.98 22.78
CA ALA A 87 2.68 -6.70 22.18
C ALA A 87 1.53 -5.79 21.73
N LEU A 88 0.27 -6.21 21.92
CA LEU A 88 -0.93 -5.49 21.45
C LEU A 88 -1.90 -5.07 22.57
N ASN A 89 -1.50 -5.19 23.84
CA ASN A 89 -2.29 -4.68 24.97
C ASN A 89 -1.77 -3.32 25.43
N ASP A 90 -2.46 -2.27 25.01
CA ASP A 90 -2.88 -1.16 25.88
C ASP A 90 -4.31 -0.75 25.51
#